data_AF-A0A6V7X4B6-F1
#
_entry.id   AF-A0A6V7X4B6-F1
#
_cell.length_a   1.000
_cell.length_b   1.000
_cell.length_c   1.000
_cell.angle_alpha   90.00
_cell.angle_beta   90.00
_cell.angle_gamma   90.00
#
_symmetry.space_group_name_H-M   'P 1'
#
loop_
_entity.id
_entity.type
_entity.pdbx_description
1 polymer ?
#
loop_
_entity_poly.entity_id
_entity_poly.type
_entity_poly.pdbx_seq_one_letter_code
_entity_poly.pdbx_strand_id
1 'polypeptide(L)'
;MRTFFPKKINYMKNWRNQKVKRKNTKKQSEFNWEEWAQLRKYHVKVVNKLNKLNGDYKDSSKAMLNEKNELAKKLEKINKENLKLREEKNLNLKELENYRNACQLPTDEKTALLKQNNQLSLELQRANSELTKCKNELALNLKLVRYVSIENRINEISNYFTCCGNKCINSNLSEGTCNSGHSFIRVQDDGIVNYHSVDDKINNVIGFYAQNSFTKAAGFCCHYSLFYFEITMLEDVKDKFCYAKIGFYNNEAPSMYILNGPLNLNGTELYQKSPWKDGDVFGCGVVFPSKKDLNILPYVFFTKNGRRNGNKFSLKEDSDNLRPYFKLLSCSIEINFGNDLENEPFSYNTFKHNI
;
A
#
# COMPACT_ATOMS: atom_id res chain seq x y z
N MET A 1 -68.65 -18.06 52.55
CA MET A 1 -69.50 -18.91 53.42
C MET A 1 -68.72 -19.29 54.68
N ARG A 2 -68.89 -18.50 55.74
CA ARG A 2 -68.68 -18.85 57.16
C ARG A 2 -69.51 -17.84 57.95
N THR A 3 -70.28 -18.38 58.88
CA THR A 3 -71.31 -17.77 59.73
C THR A 3 -70.76 -16.79 60.76
N PHE A 4 -71.46 -15.68 61.06
CA PHE A 4 -71.54 -15.12 62.42
C PHE A 4 -72.79 -14.25 62.60
N PHE A 5 -73.56 -14.56 63.66
CA PHE A 5 -74.78 -13.92 64.18
C PHE A 5 -74.50 -12.52 64.79
N PRO A 6 -75.53 -11.68 65.07
CA PRO A 6 -76.15 -11.74 66.40
C PRO A 6 -77.69 -11.70 66.41
N LYS A 7 -78.22 -12.58 67.26
CA LYS A 7 -79.59 -12.62 67.77
C LYS A 7 -79.92 -11.32 68.52
N LYS A 8 -81.10 -10.74 68.26
CA LYS A 8 -81.96 -10.08 69.26
C LYS A 8 -83.26 -9.68 68.58
N ILE A 9 -84.35 -10.34 68.93
CA ILE A 9 -85.74 -9.84 69.10
C ILE A 9 -86.56 -11.10 69.45
N ASN A 10 -86.52 -11.45 70.73
CA ASN A 10 -87.40 -12.46 71.31
C ASN A 10 -87.95 -11.92 72.64
N TYR A 11 -88.67 -10.80 72.59
CA TYR A 11 -89.22 -10.16 73.79
C TYR A 11 -90.67 -9.64 73.68
N MET A 12 -91.38 -9.88 72.57
CA MET A 12 -92.76 -9.36 72.41
C MET A 12 -93.83 -10.39 72.01
N LYS A 13 -93.55 -11.70 72.09
CA LYS A 13 -94.57 -12.74 71.85
C LYS A 13 -95.14 -13.42 73.11
N ASN A 14 -94.64 -13.09 74.31
CA ASN A 14 -95.09 -13.74 75.56
C ASN A 14 -96.10 -12.95 76.41
N TRP A 15 -96.64 -11.82 75.94
CA TRP A 15 -97.58 -11.00 76.73
C TRP A 15 -99.07 -11.19 76.39
N ARG A 16 -99.41 -12.13 75.49
CA ARG A 16 -100.80 -12.27 74.99
C ARG A 16 -101.59 -13.50 75.46
N ASN A 17 -101.03 -14.41 76.26
CA ASN A 17 -101.71 -15.63 76.69
C ASN A 17 -101.59 -15.94 78.19
N GLN A 18 -101.96 -15.00 79.06
CA GLN A 18 -102.37 -15.37 80.44
C GLN A 18 -103.33 -14.30 81.01
N LYS A 19 -104.61 -14.47 80.68
CA LYS A 19 -105.76 -14.00 81.47
C LYS A 19 -106.31 -15.22 82.21
N VAL A 20 -106.97 -14.99 83.36
CA VAL A 20 -107.65 -15.94 84.29
C VAL A 20 -106.71 -16.36 85.43
N LYS A 21 -106.76 -15.87 86.69
CA LYS A 21 -107.85 -15.56 87.66
C LYS A 21 -107.35 -14.44 88.61
N ARG A 22 -108.15 -13.38 88.92
CA ARG A 22 -108.90 -13.14 90.19
C ARG A 22 -108.02 -13.39 91.44
N LYS A 23 -107.78 -12.48 92.41
CA LYS A 23 -108.63 -11.50 93.13
C LYS A 23 -107.72 -10.66 94.07
N ASN A 24 -108.23 -9.52 94.55
CA ASN A 24 -107.69 -8.63 95.62
C ASN A 24 -106.45 -7.81 95.22
N THR A 25 -106.34 -6.50 95.45
CA THR A 25 -106.97 -5.60 96.45
C THR A 25 -106.93 -4.16 95.90
N LYS A 26 -107.98 -3.37 96.17
CA LYS A 26 -108.00 -1.92 95.92
C LYS A 26 -106.89 -1.21 96.71
N LYS A 27 -106.10 -0.38 96.04
CA LYS A 27 -105.83 1.01 96.46
C LYS A 27 -105.30 1.81 95.26
N GLN A 28 -106.10 2.79 94.85
CA GLN A 28 -105.71 3.88 93.96
C GLN A 28 -104.60 4.70 94.62
N SER A 29 -103.57 5.05 93.84
CA SER A 29 -102.81 6.27 94.04
C SER A 29 -102.63 6.93 92.68
N GLU A 30 -103.44 7.98 92.50
CA GLU A 30 -103.27 9.16 91.66
C GLU A 30 -102.41 9.04 90.39
N PHE A 31 -103.13 9.06 89.27
CA PHE A 31 -102.64 9.07 87.90
C PHE A 31 -102.22 10.49 87.52
N ASN A 32 -100.92 10.70 87.36
CA ASN A 32 -100.33 11.98 86.97
C ASN A 32 -100.63 12.29 85.48
N TRP A 33 -101.64 13.12 85.25
CA TRP A 33 -102.09 13.49 83.90
C TRP A 33 -101.06 14.31 83.10
N GLU A 34 -100.12 15.00 83.77
CA GLU A 34 -99.06 15.75 83.10
C GLU A 34 -97.99 14.83 82.49
N GLU A 35 -97.61 13.76 83.18
CA GLU A 35 -96.70 12.73 82.64
C GLU A 35 -97.29 12.07 81.37
N TRP A 36 -98.59 11.78 81.36
CA TRP A 36 -99.25 11.18 80.21
C TRP A 36 -99.35 12.12 79.01
N ALA A 37 -99.56 13.42 79.24
CA ALA A 37 -99.55 14.42 78.18
C ALA A 37 -98.14 14.61 77.58
N GLN A 38 -97.11 14.61 78.42
CA GLN A 38 -95.70 14.63 77.97
C GLN A 38 -95.34 13.35 77.21
N LEU A 39 -95.76 12.17 77.69
CA LEU A 39 -95.57 10.88 77.02
C LEU A 39 -96.24 10.82 75.65
N ARG A 40 -97.46 11.37 75.49
CA ARG A 40 -98.11 11.44 74.16
C ARG A 40 -97.39 12.38 73.21
N LYS A 41 -96.97 13.57 73.69
CA LYS A 41 -96.17 14.50 72.87
C LYS A 41 -94.84 13.86 72.45
N TYR A 42 -94.18 13.14 73.36
CA TYR A 42 -92.96 12.39 73.08
C TYR A 42 -93.22 11.26 72.08
N HIS A 43 -94.30 10.48 72.26
CA HIS A 43 -94.64 9.38 71.38
C HIS A 43 -94.96 9.84 69.95
N VAL A 44 -95.76 10.91 69.79
CA VAL A 44 -96.03 11.50 68.46
C VAL A 44 -94.74 12.02 67.83
N LYS A 45 -93.85 12.65 68.60
CA LYS A 45 -92.54 13.11 68.11
C LYS A 45 -91.65 11.94 67.67
N VAL A 46 -91.67 10.82 68.41
CA VAL A 46 -90.93 9.59 68.07
C VAL A 46 -91.50 8.91 66.84
N VAL A 47 -92.83 8.79 66.73
CA VAL A 47 -93.50 8.17 65.58
C VAL A 47 -93.27 8.98 64.30
N ASN A 48 -93.38 10.31 64.37
CA ASN A 48 -93.07 11.17 63.22
C ASN A 48 -91.60 11.08 62.81
N LYS A 49 -90.67 10.97 63.78
CA LYS A 49 -89.25 10.76 63.50
C LYS A 49 -88.97 9.39 62.87
N LEU A 50 -89.65 8.34 63.32
CA LEU A 50 -89.55 6.99 62.75
C LEU A 50 -90.14 6.92 61.34
N ASN A 51 -91.28 7.56 61.09
CA ASN A 51 -91.88 7.61 59.76
C ASN A 51 -90.99 8.37 58.77
N LYS A 52 -90.37 9.48 59.22
CA LYS A 52 -89.39 10.22 58.42
C LYS A 52 -88.16 9.35 58.10
N LEU A 53 -87.57 8.70 59.11
CA LEU A 53 -86.44 7.77 58.93
C LEU A 53 -86.78 6.61 57.99
N ASN A 54 -88.00 6.08 58.04
CA ASN A 54 -88.44 5.00 57.16
C ASN A 54 -88.66 5.47 55.72
N GLY A 55 -89.11 6.73 55.53
CA GLY A 55 -89.14 7.40 54.23
C GLY A 55 -87.73 7.55 53.66
N ASP A 56 -86.82 8.16 54.43
CA ASP A 56 -85.42 8.38 54.05
C ASP A 56 -84.72 7.04 53.72
N TYR A 57 -85.01 5.97 54.47
CA TYR A 57 -84.48 4.63 54.21
C TYR A 57 -85.00 4.03 52.89
N LYS A 58 -86.29 4.18 52.60
CA LYS A 58 -86.88 3.71 51.34
C LYS A 58 -86.30 4.45 50.14
N ASP A 59 -86.13 5.76 50.24
CA ASP A 59 -85.55 6.58 49.18
C ASP A 59 -84.08 6.24 48.96
N SER A 60 -83.32 6.06 50.04
CA SER A 60 -81.92 5.60 49.99
C SER A 60 -81.79 4.20 49.39
N SER A 61 -82.68 3.26 49.76
CA SER A 61 -82.69 1.90 49.19
C SER A 61 -83.01 1.91 47.69
N LYS A 62 -83.96 2.74 47.26
CA LYS A 62 -84.29 2.92 45.84
C LYS A 62 -83.13 3.55 45.06
N ALA A 63 -82.45 4.54 45.63
CA ALA A 63 -81.26 5.15 45.05
C ALA A 63 -80.12 4.13 44.88
N MET A 64 -79.83 3.34 45.91
CA MET A 64 -78.83 2.26 45.86
C MET A 64 -79.16 1.20 44.79
N LEU A 65 -80.44 0.85 44.63
CA LEU A 65 -80.86 -0.11 43.60
C LEU A 65 -80.64 0.43 42.18
N ASN A 66 -80.94 1.71 41.96
CA ASN A 66 -80.68 2.37 40.67
C ASN A 66 -79.17 2.43 40.37
N GLU A 67 -78.36 2.80 41.36
CA GLU A 67 -76.90 2.84 41.22
C GLU A 67 -76.31 1.46 40.93
N LYS A 68 -76.80 0.42 41.61
CA LYS A 68 -76.41 -0.97 41.34
C LYS A 68 -76.71 -1.37 39.89
N ASN A 69 -77.88 -1.00 39.36
CA ASN A 69 -78.26 -1.32 37.99
C ASN A 69 -77.40 -0.58 36.96
N GLU A 70 -77.07 0.69 37.22
CA GLU A 70 -76.17 1.47 36.36
C GLU A 70 -74.73 0.92 36.39
N LEU A 71 -74.23 0.50 37.55
CA LEU A 71 -72.94 -0.17 37.66
C LEU A 71 -72.92 -1.50 36.90
N ALA A 72 -74.00 -2.28 36.94
CA ALA A 72 -74.10 -3.54 36.19
C ALA A 72 -74.01 -3.31 34.68
N LYS A 73 -74.68 -2.28 34.15
CA LYS A 73 -74.59 -1.91 32.71
C LYS A 73 -73.16 -1.48 32.33
N LYS A 74 -72.50 -0.69 33.18
CA LYS A 74 -71.10 -0.27 32.96
C LYS A 74 -70.15 -1.48 32.95
N LEU A 75 -70.35 -2.42 33.87
CA LEU A 75 -69.53 -3.64 33.94
C LEU A 75 -69.70 -4.50 32.69
N GLU A 76 -70.93 -4.64 32.18
CA GLU A 76 -71.18 -5.38 30.94
C GLU A 76 -70.49 -4.73 29.73
N LYS A 77 -70.51 -3.38 29.66
CA LYS A 77 -69.81 -2.63 28.61
C LYS A 77 -68.29 -2.85 28.66
N ILE A 78 -67.70 -2.73 29.85
CA ILE A 78 -66.26 -2.97 30.06
C ILE A 78 -65.87 -4.40 29.68
N ASN A 79 -66.70 -5.39 30.01
CA ASN A 79 -66.44 -6.78 29.63
C ASN A 79 -66.44 -6.99 28.12
N LYS A 80 -67.36 -6.35 27.38
CA LYS A 80 -67.38 -6.40 25.91
C LYS A 80 -66.14 -5.73 25.30
N GLU A 81 -65.70 -4.60 25.84
CA GLU A 81 -64.48 -3.91 25.38
C GLU A 81 -63.21 -4.75 25.66
N ASN A 82 -63.12 -5.38 26.83
CA ASN A 82 -62.00 -6.27 27.17
C ASN A 82 -61.90 -7.50 26.26
N LEU A 83 -63.05 -8.05 25.84
CA LEU A 83 -63.08 -9.15 24.88
C LEU A 83 -62.50 -8.72 23.52
N LYS A 84 -62.93 -7.57 23.00
CA LYS A 84 -62.42 -7.02 21.74
C LYS A 84 -60.91 -6.75 21.80
N LEU A 85 -60.42 -6.15 22.89
CA LEU A 85 -58.99 -5.89 23.08
C LEU A 85 -58.16 -7.19 23.14
N ARG A 86 -58.70 -8.28 23.69
CA ARG A 86 -58.02 -9.58 23.69
C ARG A 86 -57.93 -10.17 22.28
N GLU A 87 -58.99 -10.06 21.49
CA GLU A 87 -59.00 -10.52 20.10
C GLU A 87 -58.00 -9.72 19.24
N GLU A 88 -58.00 -8.39 19.37
CA GLU A 88 -57.06 -7.50 18.68
C GLU A 88 -55.60 -7.79 19.08
N LYS A 89 -55.34 -7.97 20.37
CA LYS A 89 -54.01 -8.36 20.86
C LYS A 89 -53.53 -9.68 20.24
N ASN A 90 -54.41 -10.67 20.13
CA ASN A 90 -54.06 -11.96 19.54
C ASN A 90 -53.79 -11.83 18.03
N LEU A 91 -54.54 -10.99 17.32
CA LEU A 91 -54.30 -10.71 15.91
C LEU A 91 -52.93 -10.03 15.71
N ASN A 92 -52.64 -9.00 16.50
CA ASN A 92 -51.38 -8.27 16.44
C ASN A 92 -50.18 -9.17 16.78
N LEU A 93 -50.32 -10.09 17.74
CA LEU A 93 -49.27 -11.06 18.06
C LEU A 93 -48.97 -12.00 16.89
N LYS A 94 -50.02 -12.48 16.21
CA LYS A 94 -49.87 -13.35 15.03
C LYS A 94 -49.22 -12.61 13.86
N GLU A 95 -49.58 -11.35 13.65
CA GLU A 95 -48.96 -10.53 12.62
C GLU A 95 -47.48 -10.25 12.93
N LEU A 96 -47.15 -9.94 14.18
CA LEU A 96 -45.77 -9.75 14.64
C LEU A 96 -44.91 -11.00 14.42
N GLU A 97 -45.48 -12.19 14.65
CA GLU A 97 -44.81 -13.47 14.43
C GLU A 97 -44.53 -13.70 12.93
N ASN A 98 -45.50 -13.38 12.06
CA ASN A 98 -45.29 -13.42 10.61
C ASN A 98 -44.16 -12.49 10.15
N TYR A 99 -44.11 -11.25 10.66
CA TYR A 99 -43.02 -10.31 10.33
C TYR A 99 -41.66 -10.80 10.84
N ARG A 100 -41.60 -11.40 12.04
CA ARG A 100 -40.34 -11.99 12.56
C ARG A 100 -39.83 -13.11 11.67
N ASN A 101 -40.73 -13.98 11.21
CA ASN A 101 -40.37 -15.10 10.33
C ASN A 101 -39.94 -14.60 8.93
N ALA A 102 -40.55 -13.53 8.41
CA ALA A 102 -40.16 -12.94 7.13
C ALA A 102 -38.82 -12.18 7.17
N CYS A 103 -38.48 -11.56 8.31
CA CYS A 103 -37.22 -10.84 8.50
C CYS A 103 -36.02 -11.74 8.84
N GLN A 104 -36.25 -13.01 9.18
CA GLN A 104 -35.20 -14.01 9.26
C GLN A 104 -34.82 -14.45 7.85
N LEU A 105 -33.97 -13.66 7.19
CA LEU A 105 -33.20 -14.10 6.03
C LEU A 105 -32.59 -15.48 6.34
N PRO A 106 -32.66 -16.46 5.44
CA PRO A 106 -32.05 -17.77 5.65
C PRO A 106 -30.58 -17.55 6.05
N THR A 107 -30.18 -18.12 7.18
CA THR A 107 -28.81 -18.04 7.70
C THR A 107 -27.79 -18.38 6.61
N ASP A 108 -28.17 -19.25 5.68
CA ASP A 108 -27.35 -19.71 4.56
C ASP A 108 -27.00 -18.60 3.55
N GLU A 109 -27.92 -17.68 3.24
CA GLU A 109 -27.69 -16.60 2.26
C GLU A 109 -26.75 -15.53 2.83
N LYS A 110 -26.96 -15.14 4.10
CA LYS A 110 -26.04 -14.24 4.82
C LYS A 110 -24.64 -14.85 4.92
N THR A 111 -24.55 -16.15 5.17
CA THR A 111 -23.27 -16.87 5.28
C THR A 111 -22.58 -16.99 3.92
N ALA A 112 -23.36 -17.20 2.84
CA ALA A 112 -22.85 -17.22 1.47
C ALA A 112 -22.28 -15.85 1.04
N LEU A 113 -23.00 -14.75 1.31
CA LEU A 113 -22.53 -13.40 1.05
C LEU A 113 -21.25 -13.06 1.83
N LEU A 114 -21.17 -13.48 3.10
CA LEU A 114 -19.97 -13.30 3.93
C LEU A 114 -18.76 -14.06 3.36
N LYS A 115 -18.96 -15.31 2.90
CA LYS A 115 -17.92 -16.09 2.23
C LYS A 115 -17.47 -15.41 0.93
N GLN A 116 -18.41 -14.94 0.12
CA GLN A 116 -18.11 -14.25 -1.14
C GLN A 116 -17.34 -12.95 -0.91
N ASN A 117 -17.71 -12.16 0.11
CA ASN A 117 -17.02 -10.92 0.44
C ASN A 117 -15.60 -11.16 0.95
N ASN A 118 -15.40 -12.21 1.77
CA ASN A 118 -14.06 -12.61 2.21
C ASN A 118 -13.19 -13.08 1.05
N GLN A 119 -13.77 -13.83 0.10
CA GLN A 119 -13.08 -14.26 -1.11
C GLN A 119 -12.65 -13.06 -1.98
N LEU A 120 -13.57 -12.11 -2.23
CA LEU A 120 -13.27 -10.88 -2.96
C LEU A 120 -12.19 -10.05 -2.28
N SER A 121 -12.20 -9.97 -0.94
CA SER A 121 -11.18 -9.27 -0.17
C SER A 121 -9.79 -9.89 -0.36
N LEU A 122 -9.69 -11.22 -0.37
CA LEU A 122 -8.45 -11.94 -0.63
C LEU A 122 -7.96 -11.74 -2.08
N GLU A 123 -8.86 -11.76 -3.05
CA GLU A 123 -8.54 -11.49 -4.46
C GLU A 123 -8.04 -10.06 -4.67
N LEU A 124 -8.69 -9.08 -4.02
CA LEU A 124 -8.26 -7.68 -4.04
C LEU A 124 -6.84 -7.51 -3.46
N GLN A 125 -6.53 -8.21 -2.35
CA GLN A 125 -5.18 -8.19 -1.77
C GLN A 125 -4.13 -8.78 -2.71
N ARG A 126 -4.45 -9.88 -3.41
CA ARG A 126 -3.54 -10.47 -4.42
C ARG A 126 -3.34 -9.54 -5.61
N ALA A 127 -4.42 -8.97 -6.15
CA ALA A 127 -4.31 -8.03 -7.27
C ALA A 127 -3.46 -6.79 -6.91
N ASN A 128 -3.61 -6.25 -5.69
CA ASN A 128 -2.80 -5.12 -5.23
C ASN A 128 -1.31 -5.48 -5.06
N SER A 129 -1.00 -6.69 -4.60
CA SER A 129 0.40 -7.13 -4.48
C SER A 129 1.06 -7.32 -5.85
N GLU A 130 0.33 -7.88 -6.82
CA GLU A 130 0.78 -8.00 -8.21
C GLU A 130 0.96 -6.62 -8.86
N LEU A 131 0.02 -5.70 -8.69
CA LEU A 131 0.13 -4.34 -9.22
C LEU A 131 1.37 -3.61 -8.66
N THR A 132 1.64 -3.78 -7.36
CA THR A 132 2.83 -3.21 -6.71
C THR A 132 4.11 -3.79 -7.29
N LYS A 133 4.14 -5.11 -7.53
CA LYS A 133 5.27 -5.79 -8.18
C LYS A 133 5.50 -5.25 -9.59
N CYS A 134 4.46 -5.18 -10.43
CA CYS A 134 4.54 -4.61 -11.77
C CYS A 134 4.99 -3.15 -11.76
N LYS A 135 4.50 -2.32 -10.82
CA LYS A 135 4.93 -0.92 -10.70
C LYS A 135 6.41 -0.81 -10.35
N ASN A 136 6.92 -1.65 -9.46
CA ASN A 136 8.33 -1.67 -9.09
C ASN A 136 9.21 -2.16 -10.26
N GLU A 137 8.79 -3.20 -10.98
CA GLU A 137 9.46 -3.66 -12.21
C GLU A 137 9.46 -2.57 -13.29
N LEU A 138 8.36 -1.85 -13.47
CA LEU A 138 8.27 -0.74 -14.42
C LEU A 138 9.16 0.46 -14.00
N ALA A 139 9.23 0.75 -12.70
CA ALA A 139 10.10 1.81 -12.17
C ALA A 139 11.59 1.48 -12.33
N LEU A 140 11.96 0.21 -12.15
CA LEU A 140 13.30 -0.29 -12.50
C LEU A 140 13.55 -0.16 -14.01
N ASN A 141 12.53 -0.45 -14.83
CA ASN A 141 12.61 -0.27 -16.28
C ASN A 141 12.78 1.20 -16.72
N LEU A 142 12.30 2.17 -15.95
CA LEU A 142 12.47 3.60 -16.27
C LEU A 142 13.91 4.10 -16.08
N LYS A 143 14.71 3.45 -15.23
CA LYS A 143 16.17 3.71 -15.09
C LYS A 143 17.02 2.72 -15.88
N LEU A 144 16.45 2.10 -16.92
CA LEU A 144 17.20 1.21 -17.81
C LEU A 144 18.36 1.97 -18.46
N VAL A 145 19.56 1.48 -18.22
CA VAL A 145 20.73 1.76 -19.03
C VAL A 145 20.67 0.80 -20.20
N ARG A 146 20.65 1.35 -21.41
CA ARG A 146 20.66 0.55 -22.63
C ARG A 146 21.99 0.72 -23.31
N TYR A 147 22.63 -0.39 -23.61
CA TYR A 147 23.80 -0.39 -24.47
C TYR A 147 23.42 0.11 -25.87
N VAL A 148 24.28 0.95 -26.44
CA VAL A 148 24.15 1.47 -27.80
C VAL A 148 25.32 0.92 -28.60
N SER A 149 25.01 0.07 -29.58
CA SER A 149 26.01 -0.42 -30.53
C SER A 149 26.31 0.67 -31.56
N ILE A 150 27.60 0.97 -31.72
CA ILE A 150 28.13 1.80 -32.81
C ILE A 150 29.26 0.99 -33.41
N GLU A 151 29.10 0.61 -34.68
CA GLU A 151 30.18 -0.02 -35.44
C GLU A 151 31.41 0.90 -35.44
N ASN A 152 32.56 0.35 -35.05
CA ASN A 152 33.77 1.13 -34.92
C ASN A 152 35.01 0.32 -35.28
N ARG A 153 36.06 1.04 -35.69
CA ARG A 153 37.37 0.50 -36.04
C ARG A 153 38.43 1.57 -35.86
N ILE A 154 39.70 1.20 -35.77
CA ILE A 154 40.78 2.18 -35.78
C ILE A 154 40.97 2.71 -37.20
N ASN A 155 41.03 4.03 -37.35
CA ASN A 155 41.17 4.65 -38.66
C ASN A 155 42.20 5.78 -38.71
N GLU A 156 42.79 6.18 -37.58
CA GLU A 156 43.64 7.36 -37.52
C GLU A 156 44.71 7.23 -36.42
N ILE A 157 45.95 7.57 -36.76
CA ILE A 157 47.06 7.74 -35.82
C ILE A 157 47.18 9.22 -35.43
N SER A 158 47.45 9.47 -34.16
CA SER A 158 47.70 10.80 -33.62
C SER A 158 48.84 11.51 -34.32
N ASN A 159 48.62 12.78 -34.65
CA ASN A 159 49.66 13.64 -35.22
C ASN A 159 50.81 13.95 -34.25
N TYR A 160 50.61 13.78 -32.95
CA TYR A 160 51.58 14.08 -31.90
C TYR A 160 52.28 12.84 -31.35
N PHE A 161 51.58 11.71 -31.31
CA PHE A 161 52.06 10.44 -30.79
C PHE A 161 52.10 9.43 -31.93
N THR A 162 53.16 9.50 -32.74
CA THR A 162 53.33 8.75 -33.99
C THR A 162 54.75 8.17 -34.07
N CYS A 163 55.04 7.38 -35.10
CA CYS A 163 56.31 6.68 -35.23
C CYS A 163 57.49 7.64 -35.44
N CYS A 164 57.31 8.72 -36.24
CA CYS A 164 58.35 9.70 -36.54
C CYS A 164 57.75 11.02 -37.07
N GLY A 165 58.55 12.07 -37.21
CA GLY A 165 58.09 13.38 -37.72
C GLY A 165 57.44 13.33 -39.11
N ASN A 166 57.83 12.35 -39.93
CA ASN A 166 57.26 12.11 -41.27
C ASN A 166 55.96 11.30 -41.25
N LYS A 167 55.52 10.79 -40.09
CA LYS A 167 54.24 10.08 -39.90
C LYS A 167 54.02 8.92 -40.88
N CYS A 168 55.07 8.14 -41.12
CA CYS A 168 55.11 7.12 -42.18
C CYS A 168 53.94 6.12 -42.17
N ILE A 169 53.37 5.81 -41.00
CA ILE A 169 52.28 4.83 -40.88
C ILE A 169 50.88 5.42 -41.13
N ASN A 170 50.72 6.75 -41.13
CA ASN A 170 49.39 7.37 -41.19
C ASN A 170 48.68 7.12 -42.53
N SER A 171 49.41 6.80 -43.60
CA SER A 171 48.85 6.49 -44.92
C SER A 171 48.44 5.03 -45.11
N ASN A 172 48.92 4.11 -44.27
CA ASN A 172 48.60 2.68 -44.35
C ASN A 172 48.78 2.04 -42.97
N LEU A 173 47.67 1.82 -42.25
CA LEU A 173 47.70 1.31 -40.88
C LEU A 173 48.00 -0.19 -40.78
N SER A 174 47.65 -0.97 -41.81
CA SER A 174 47.77 -2.43 -41.75
C SER A 174 49.18 -2.89 -42.13
N GLU A 175 49.76 -2.31 -43.17
CA GLU A 175 51.07 -2.76 -43.70
C GLU A 175 52.20 -1.75 -43.51
N GLY A 176 51.87 -0.52 -43.11
CA GLY A 176 52.82 0.56 -42.93
C GLY A 176 54.00 0.20 -42.02
N THR A 177 55.12 0.85 -42.27
CA THR A 177 56.36 0.75 -41.47
C THR A 177 56.92 2.15 -41.20
N CYS A 178 57.79 2.26 -40.19
CA CYS A 178 58.52 3.50 -39.94
C CYS A 178 59.86 3.52 -40.69
N ASN A 179 59.99 4.41 -41.68
CA ASN A 179 61.23 4.54 -42.47
C ASN A 179 62.42 5.07 -41.64
N SER A 180 62.17 5.71 -40.51
CA SER A 180 63.21 6.18 -39.57
C SER A 180 63.72 5.07 -38.63
N GLY A 181 63.16 3.86 -38.73
CA GLY A 181 63.49 2.76 -37.83
C GLY A 181 63.17 3.08 -36.36
N HIS A 182 62.06 3.77 -36.12
CA HIS A 182 61.47 3.92 -34.79
C HIS A 182 60.35 2.90 -34.63
N SER A 183 59.87 2.72 -33.39
CA SER A 183 58.72 1.88 -33.15
C SER A 183 57.44 2.43 -33.80
N PHE A 184 56.54 1.52 -34.12
CA PHE A 184 55.28 1.81 -34.81
C PHE A 184 54.22 0.78 -34.43
N ILE A 185 52.98 1.00 -34.88
CA ILE A 185 51.91 0.02 -34.74
C ILE A 185 51.40 -0.43 -36.10
N ARG A 186 50.81 -1.62 -36.15
CA ARG A 186 49.99 -2.10 -37.26
C ARG A 186 48.62 -2.50 -36.76
N VAL A 187 47.59 -2.11 -37.49
CA VAL A 187 46.18 -2.42 -37.18
C VAL A 187 45.71 -3.50 -38.14
N GLN A 188 45.27 -4.63 -37.59
CA GLN A 188 44.68 -5.74 -38.33
C GLN A 188 43.15 -5.60 -38.40
N ASP A 189 42.53 -6.28 -39.36
CA ASP A 189 41.09 -6.19 -39.61
C ASP A 189 40.25 -6.82 -38.48
N ASP A 190 40.83 -7.74 -37.71
CA ASP A 190 40.24 -8.38 -36.53
C ASP A 190 40.33 -7.53 -35.25
N GLY A 191 40.82 -6.29 -35.35
CA GLY A 191 40.93 -5.39 -34.20
C GLY A 191 42.22 -5.56 -33.39
N ILE A 192 43.13 -6.46 -33.80
CA ILE A 192 44.46 -6.57 -33.20
C ILE A 192 45.33 -5.38 -33.63
N VAL A 193 45.94 -4.73 -32.64
CA VAL A 193 46.90 -3.64 -32.81
C VAL A 193 48.26 -4.10 -32.32
N ASN A 194 49.12 -4.47 -33.27
CA ASN A 194 50.46 -4.97 -32.98
C ASN A 194 51.46 -3.81 -32.82
N TYR A 195 52.19 -3.80 -31.72
CA TYR A 195 53.26 -2.85 -31.46
C TYR A 195 54.62 -3.42 -31.88
N HIS A 196 55.25 -2.79 -32.86
CA HIS A 196 56.57 -3.16 -33.34
C HIS A 196 57.63 -2.32 -32.62
N SER A 197 58.28 -2.94 -31.64
CA SER A 197 59.45 -2.36 -30.97
C SER A 197 60.69 -2.43 -31.87
N VAL A 198 61.62 -1.48 -31.69
CA VAL A 198 62.94 -1.54 -32.32
C VAL A 198 63.97 -1.72 -31.22
N ASP A 199 64.80 -2.76 -31.33
CA ASP A 199 65.85 -3.01 -30.35
C ASP A 199 66.89 -1.87 -30.36
N ASP A 200 67.46 -1.59 -29.18
CA ASP A 200 68.48 -0.56 -28.93
C ASP A 200 68.06 0.93 -29.08
N LYS A 201 66.76 1.21 -29.29
CA LYS A 201 66.23 2.59 -29.32
C LYS A 201 65.13 2.82 -28.28
N ILE A 202 64.95 4.09 -27.92
CA ILE A 202 63.82 4.51 -27.10
C ILE A 202 62.55 4.35 -27.94
N ASN A 203 61.66 3.48 -27.48
CA ASN A 203 60.35 3.27 -28.09
C ASN A 203 59.46 4.52 -27.96
N ASN A 204 58.76 4.87 -29.04
CA ASN A 204 57.81 5.98 -29.07
C ASN A 204 56.43 5.56 -28.56
N VAL A 205 55.78 6.46 -27.82
CA VAL A 205 54.36 6.30 -27.51
C VAL A 205 53.56 6.60 -28.77
N ILE A 206 52.72 5.65 -29.18
CA ILE A 206 51.87 5.79 -30.37
C ILE A 206 50.42 5.95 -29.90
N GLY A 207 49.76 7.04 -30.30
CA GLY A 207 48.37 7.32 -30.00
C GLY A 207 47.51 7.16 -31.23
N PHE A 208 46.27 6.70 -31.07
CA PHE A 208 45.36 6.45 -32.19
C PHE A 208 43.90 6.49 -31.77
N TYR A 209 43.01 6.64 -32.74
CA TYR A 209 41.59 6.91 -32.53
C TYR A 209 40.72 5.87 -33.23
N ALA A 210 39.57 5.60 -32.62
CA ALA A 210 38.49 4.93 -33.33
C ALA A 210 37.83 5.87 -34.36
N GLN A 211 37.20 5.33 -35.38
CA GLN A 211 36.56 6.08 -36.46
C GLN A 211 35.40 6.94 -35.97
N ASN A 212 34.52 6.37 -35.16
CA ASN A 212 33.29 7.00 -34.72
C ASN A 212 33.39 7.45 -33.26
N SER A 213 32.82 8.64 -32.99
CA SER A 213 32.66 9.13 -31.64
C SER A 213 31.37 8.64 -30.99
N PHE A 214 31.38 8.51 -29.67
CA PHE A 214 30.17 8.31 -28.89
C PHE A 214 29.53 9.66 -28.61
N THR A 215 28.27 9.82 -29.03
CA THR A 215 27.55 11.07 -28.87
C THR A 215 26.21 10.88 -28.20
N LYS A 216 25.77 11.93 -27.47
CA LYS A 216 24.43 11.95 -26.86
C LYS A 216 23.32 11.83 -27.91
N ALA A 217 23.56 12.31 -29.13
CA ALA A 217 22.61 12.25 -30.24
C ALA A 217 22.38 10.82 -30.75
N ALA A 218 23.40 9.97 -30.72
CA ALA A 218 23.30 8.56 -31.07
C ALA A 218 22.60 7.71 -29.98
N GLY A 219 22.43 8.27 -28.78
CA GLY A 219 21.76 7.62 -27.66
C GLY A 219 20.23 7.60 -27.75
N PHE A 220 19.62 6.87 -26.83
CA PHE A 220 18.17 6.83 -26.65
C PHE A 220 17.62 8.16 -26.10
N CYS A 221 16.47 8.60 -26.60
CA CYS A 221 15.80 9.82 -26.12
C CYS A 221 15.41 9.77 -24.65
N CYS A 222 15.08 8.57 -24.19
CA CYS A 222 14.16 8.36 -23.08
C CYS A 222 14.75 7.43 -22.01
N HIS A 223 15.97 6.95 -22.22
CA HIS A 223 16.71 6.03 -21.37
C HIS A 223 18.17 6.50 -21.27
N TYR A 224 18.89 5.96 -20.30
CA TYR A 224 20.33 6.16 -20.23
C TYR A 224 20.99 5.35 -21.35
N SER A 225 21.95 5.97 -22.00
CA SER A 225 22.66 5.38 -23.15
C SER A 225 24.07 5.03 -22.73
N LEU A 226 24.41 3.74 -22.77
CA LEU A 226 25.74 3.23 -22.46
C LEU A 226 26.48 2.93 -23.75
N PHE A 227 27.61 3.59 -23.95
CA PHE A 227 28.60 3.23 -24.96
C PHE A 227 29.79 2.60 -24.26
N TYR A 228 30.38 1.59 -24.88
CA TYR A 228 31.38 0.75 -24.23
C TYR A 228 32.32 0.10 -25.24
N PHE A 229 33.60 -0.01 -24.89
CA PHE A 229 34.59 -0.80 -25.61
C PHE A 229 35.55 -1.47 -24.62
N GLU A 230 36.18 -2.57 -25.04
CA GLU A 230 37.19 -3.30 -24.31
C GLU A 230 38.50 -3.38 -25.10
N ILE A 231 39.60 -3.54 -24.37
CA ILE A 231 40.87 -3.97 -24.91
C ILE A 231 41.35 -5.20 -24.14
N THR A 232 41.93 -6.16 -24.84
CA THR A 232 42.67 -7.27 -24.25
C THR A 232 44.16 -6.96 -24.39
N MET A 233 44.90 -7.04 -23.29
CA MET A 233 46.33 -6.81 -23.30
C MET A 233 47.07 -8.03 -23.84
N LEU A 234 48.00 -7.84 -24.76
CA LEU A 234 48.82 -8.90 -25.35
C LEU A 234 50.30 -8.69 -24.97
N GLU A 235 50.90 -9.67 -24.31
CA GLU A 235 52.31 -9.64 -23.91
C GLU A 235 53.22 -10.10 -25.05
N ASP A 236 53.85 -9.13 -25.74
CA ASP A 236 54.79 -9.45 -26.82
C ASP A 236 56.21 -9.72 -26.33
N VAL A 237 56.63 -9.04 -25.25
CA VAL A 237 58.01 -9.11 -24.75
C VAL A 237 58.04 -9.08 -23.23
N LYS A 238 58.61 -10.14 -22.64
CA LYS A 238 58.83 -10.24 -21.19
C LYS A 238 59.82 -9.19 -20.70
N ASP A 239 59.65 -8.75 -19.47
CA ASP A 239 60.57 -7.86 -18.74
C ASP A 239 60.79 -6.46 -19.36
N LYS A 240 59.96 -6.05 -20.33
CA LYS A 240 59.93 -4.67 -20.83
C LYS A 240 58.87 -3.85 -20.12
N PHE A 241 59.18 -2.57 -19.92
CA PHE A 241 58.20 -1.58 -19.49
C PHE A 241 57.20 -1.33 -20.63
N CYS A 242 55.95 -1.64 -20.35
CA CYS A 242 54.81 -1.54 -21.22
C CYS A 242 53.77 -0.60 -20.64
N TYR A 243 53.16 0.16 -21.54
CA TYR A 243 52.19 1.18 -21.20
C TYR A 243 51.06 1.15 -22.21
N ALA A 244 49.83 1.14 -21.70
CA ALA A 244 48.64 1.44 -22.47
C ALA A 244 47.82 2.52 -21.77
N LYS A 245 47.15 3.36 -22.55
CA LYS A 245 46.14 4.31 -22.08
C LYS A 245 44.87 4.09 -22.87
N ILE A 246 43.74 4.01 -22.19
CA ILE A 246 42.41 4.00 -22.81
C ILE A 246 41.55 5.13 -22.24
N GLY A 247 40.70 5.70 -23.08
CA GLY A 247 39.79 6.77 -22.70
C GLY A 247 39.17 7.43 -23.91
N PHE A 248 38.98 8.74 -23.83
CA PHE A 248 38.41 9.55 -24.90
C PHE A 248 39.35 10.70 -25.28
N TYR A 249 39.29 11.14 -26.53
CA TYR A 249 40.01 12.32 -27.02
C TYR A 249 39.33 13.61 -26.54
N ASN A 250 39.43 13.87 -25.25
CA ASN A 250 39.02 15.10 -24.59
C ASN A 250 39.94 15.28 -23.39
N ASN A 251 40.61 16.44 -23.27
CA ASN A 251 41.57 16.71 -22.19
C ASN A 251 40.95 16.66 -20.80
N GLU A 252 39.63 16.77 -20.71
CA GLU A 252 38.89 16.74 -19.45
C GLU A 252 38.26 15.37 -19.17
N ALA A 253 38.20 14.49 -20.18
CA ALA A 253 37.71 13.14 -19.98
C ALA A 253 38.76 12.31 -19.23
N PRO A 254 38.34 11.54 -18.22
CA PRO A 254 39.23 10.67 -17.48
C PRO A 254 39.80 9.60 -18.41
N SER A 255 40.96 9.08 -18.04
CA SER A 255 41.60 7.98 -18.76
C SER A 255 42.15 6.94 -17.80
N MET A 256 42.17 5.68 -18.24
CA MET A 256 42.81 4.60 -17.52
C MET A 256 44.22 4.38 -18.08
N TYR A 257 45.19 4.30 -17.17
CA TYR A 257 46.59 4.02 -17.47
C TYR A 257 46.92 2.60 -16.99
N ILE A 258 47.36 1.77 -17.92
CA ILE A 258 47.58 0.34 -17.76
C ILE A 258 49.08 0.11 -17.90
N LEU A 259 49.73 -0.35 -16.83
CA LEU A 259 51.20 -0.31 -16.70
C LEU A 259 51.72 -1.60 -16.06
N ASN A 260 52.84 -2.14 -16.54
CA ASN A 260 53.56 -3.24 -15.89
C ASN A 260 54.89 -2.72 -15.29
N GLY A 261 54.84 -1.70 -14.42
CA GLY A 261 56.04 -1.19 -13.76
C GLY A 261 55.80 0.04 -12.89
N PRO A 262 56.81 0.45 -12.10
CA PRO A 262 56.73 1.63 -11.25
C PRO A 262 56.80 2.90 -12.10
N LEU A 263 55.64 3.48 -12.44
CA LEU A 263 55.56 4.80 -13.07
C LEU A 263 55.01 5.83 -12.08
N ASN A 264 55.90 6.74 -11.66
CA ASN A 264 55.53 7.94 -10.90
C ASN A 264 54.98 9.00 -11.86
N LEU A 265 53.72 8.82 -12.30
CA LEU A 265 52.97 9.90 -12.94
C LEU A 265 52.64 10.97 -11.89
N ASN A 266 53.49 11.99 -11.80
CA ASN A 266 53.19 13.22 -11.07
C ASN A 266 52.25 14.06 -11.93
N GLY A 267 50.95 13.88 -11.76
CA GLY A 267 49.93 14.61 -12.53
C GLY A 267 48.64 14.79 -11.75
N THR A 268 48.02 15.95 -11.95
CA THR A 268 46.69 16.34 -11.46
C THR A 268 45.54 15.76 -12.28
N GLU A 269 45.83 14.95 -13.30
CA GLU A 269 44.83 14.37 -14.19
C GLU A 269 43.94 13.34 -13.49
N LEU A 270 42.65 13.31 -13.85
CA LEU A 270 41.69 12.29 -13.42
C LEU A 270 42.04 10.97 -14.10
N TYR A 271 42.87 10.17 -13.43
CA TYR A 271 43.28 8.88 -13.97
C TYR A 271 43.18 7.74 -12.97
N GLN A 272 43.08 6.54 -13.53
CA GLN A 272 43.13 5.29 -12.78
C GLN A 272 44.30 4.44 -13.25
N LYS A 273 45.19 4.06 -12.33
CA LYS A 273 46.30 3.14 -12.60
C LYS A 273 45.84 1.71 -12.37
N SER A 274 46.23 0.81 -13.26
CA SER A 274 46.01 -0.63 -13.06
C SER A 274 47.21 -1.45 -13.54
N PRO A 275 47.74 -2.37 -12.71
CA PRO A 275 48.68 -3.37 -13.19
C PRO A 275 47.96 -4.36 -14.10
N TRP A 276 48.68 -4.97 -15.03
CA TRP A 276 48.13 -5.94 -15.96
C TRP A 276 49.03 -7.17 -16.16
N LYS A 277 48.44 -8.22 -16.70
CA LYS A 277 49.08 -9.45 -17.18
C LYS A 277 48.53 -9.80 -18.56
N ASP A 278 49.25 -10.61 -19.32
CA ASP A 278 48.77 -11.13 -20.59
C ASP A 278 47.33 -11.67 -20.49
N GLY A 279 46.48 -11.27 -21.44
CA GLY A 279 45.06 -11.61 -21.48
C GLY A 279 44.16 -10.84 -20.51
N ASP A 280 44.67 -9.93 -19.67
CA ASP A 280 43.80 -9.04 -18.88
C ASP A 280 42.98 -8.15 -19.82
N VAL A 281 41.67 -8.05 -19.55
CA VAL A 281 40.72 -7.25 -20.30
C VAL A 281 40.41 -5.97 -19.54
N PHE A 282 40.51 -4.82 -20.22
CA PHE A 282 40.19 -3.51 -19.67
C PHE A 282 39.12 -2.85 -20.53
N GLY A 283 38.10 -2.28 -19.89
CA GLY A 283 37.04 -1.60 -20.62
C GLY A 283 36.85 -0.17 -20.18
N CYS A 284 36.30 0.62 -21.10
CA CYS A 284 35.94 2.01 -20.90
C CYS A 284 34.50 2.22 -21.35
N GLY A 285 33.67 2.71 -20.43
CA GLY A 285 32.28 3.01 -20.70
C GLY A 285 31.94 4.46 -20.42
N VAL A 286 31.06 5.02 -21.24
CA VAL A 286 30.39 6.29 -20.95
C VAL A 286 28.89 6.08 -20.91
N VAL A 287 28.25 6.70 -19.92
CA VAL A 287 26.80 6.73 -19.79
C VAL A 287 26.31 8.16 -20.00
N PHE A 288 25.49 8.35 -21.02
CA PHE A 288 24.73 9.59 -21.21
C PHE A 288 23.35 9.46 -20.57
N PRO A 289 22.93 10.46 -19.77
CA PRO A 289 21.59 10.48 -19.21
C PRO A 289 20.53 10.70 -20.29
N SER A 290 19.31 10.27 -19.96
CA SER A 290 18.13 10.52 -20.78
C SER A 290 17.96 12.03 -21.04
N LYS A 291 17.38 12.40 -22.19
CA LYS A 291 17.09 13.82 -22.49
C LYS A 291 16.13 14.47 -21.49
N LYS A 292 15.40 13.65 -20.72
CA LYS A 292 14.51 14.11 -19.63
C LYS A 292 15.25 14.46 -18.34
N ASP A 293 16.44 13.90 -18.15
CA ASP A 293 17.24 14.04 -16.91
C ASP A 293 18.32 15.12 -17.10
N LEU A 294 17.90 16.36 -17.36
CA LEU A 294 18.82 17.47 -17.68
C LEU A 294 19.81 17.82 -16.55
N ASN A 295 19.47 17.50 -15.30
CA ASN A 295 20.32 17.80 -14.14
C ASN A 295 21.40 16.75 -13.87
N ILE A 296 21.40 15.64 -14.61
CA ILE A 296 22.37 14.56 -14.45
C ILE A 296 23.44 14.74 -15.52
N LEU A 297 24.70 14.69 -15.11
CA LEU A 297 25.84 14.80 -16.01
C LEU A 297 26.20 13.42 -16.58
N PRO A 298 26.70 13.35 -17.82
CA PRO A 298 27.32 12.13 -18.33
C PRO A 298 28.47 11.69 -17.42
N TYR A 299 28.76 10.39 -17.38
CA TYR A 299 29.91 9.90 -16.62
C TYR A 299 30.65 8.79 -17.35
N VAL A 300 31.95 8.70 -17.08
CA VAL A 300 32.83 7.60 -17.52
C VAL A 300 33.07 6.64 -16.37
N PHE A 301 33.20 5.36 -16.67
CA PHE A 301 33.65 4.33 -15.76
C PHE A 301 34.58 3.37 -16.48
N PHE A 302 35.42 2.68 -15.71
CA PHE A 302 36.32 1.68 -16.24
C PHE A 302 36.01 0.31 -15.67
N THR A 303 36.46 -0.73 -16.37
CA THR A 303 36.37 -2.11 -15.93
C THR A 303 37.70 -2.82 -16.07
N LYS A 304 37.87 -3.89 -15.28
CA LYS A 304 38.93 -4.87 -15.45
C LYS A 304 38.32 -6.26 -15.32
N ASN A 305 38.58 -7.13 -16.30
CA ASN A 305 38.11 -8.52 -16.36
C ASN A 305 36.60 -8.63 -16.07
N GLY A 306 35.80 -7.82 -16.78
CA GLY A 306 34.34 -7.79 -16.66
C GLY A 306 33.77 -7.20 -15.37
N ARG A 307 34.61 -6.62 -14.49
CA ARG A 307 34.16 -5.97 -13.24
C ARG A 307 34.48 -4.49 -13.26
N ARG A 308 33.55 -3.66 -12.77
CA ARG A 308 33.79 -2.21 -12.62
C ARG A 308 34.98 -1.99 -11.69
N ASN A 309 35.91 -1.17 -12.15
CA ASN A 309 37.15 -0.85 -11.46
C ASN A 309 37.12 0.64 -11.08
N GLY A 310 37.25 0.98 -9.80
CA GLY A 310 37.29 2.36 -9.34
C GLY A 310 35.94 3.11 -9.33
N ASN A 311 36.03 4.44 -9.29
CA ASN A 311 34.89 5.35 -9.19
C ASN A 311 34.30 5.71 -10.56
N LYS A 312 33.08 6.26 -10.55
CA LYS A 312 32.51 6.96 -11.70
C LYS A 312 33.09 8.37 -11.77
N PHE A 313 33.34 8.86 -12.96
CA PHE A 313 33.90 10.19 -13.21
C PHE A 313 32.87 11.02 -13.98
N SER A 314 32.26 12.01 -13.32
CA SER A 314 31.32 12.92 -13.98
C SER A 314 32.06 13.78 -15.01
N LEU A 315 31.45 13.92 -16.19
CA LEU A 315 31.90 14.82 -17.25
C LEU A 315 31.20 16.18 -17.15
N LYS A 316 31.68 17.16 -17.90
CA LYS A 316 30.99 18.44 -18.06
C LYS A 316 29.76 18.32 -18.94
N GLU A 317 28.86 19.29 -18.85
CA GLU A 317 27.57 19.31 -19.56
C GLU A 317 27.73 19.32 -21.09
N ASP A 318 28.81 19.92 -21.60
CA ASP A 318 29.15 20.05 -23.02
C ASP A 318 29.98 18.87 -23.57
N SER A 319 30.27 17.85 -22.76
CA SER A 319 31.04 16.68 -23.19
C SER A 319 30.17 15.68 -23.98
N ASP A 320 29.83 16.02 -25.22
CA ASP A 320 28.89 15.27 -26.07
C ASP A 320 29.52 14.53 -27.25
N ASN A 321 30.84 14.68 -27.45
CA ASN A 321 31.58 14.08 -28.56
C ASN A 321 32.82 13.35 -28.03
N LEU A 322 32.63 12.10 -27.62
CA LEU A 322 33.66 11.30 -26.96
C LEU A 322 34.21 10.26 -27.92
N ARG A 323 35.28 10.61 -28.64
CA ARG A 323 35.97 9.70 -29.55
C ARG A 323 36.89 8.76 -28.78
N PRO A 324 36.71 7.43 -28.85
CA PRO A 324 37.63 6.49 -28.21
C PRO A 324 39.07 6.75 -28.62
N TYR A 325 39.95 6.79 -27.63
CA TYR A 325 41.34 7.15 -27.79
C TYR A 325 42.25 6.21 -27.02
N PHE A 326 43.34 5.82 -27.67
CA PHE A 326 44.30 4.85 -27.19
C PHE A 326 45.71 5.42 -27.27
N LYS A 327 46.58 5.01 -26.36
CA LYS A 327 48.04 5.15 -26.50
C LYS A 327 48.73 3.86 -26.11
N LEU A 328 49.75 3.47 -26.86
CA LEU A 328 50.54 2.28 -26.61
C LEU A 328 52.03 2.59 -26.58
N LEU A 329 52.76 1.85 -25.76
CA LEU A 329 54.21 1.82 -25.70
C LEU A 329 54.64 0.39 -25.33
N SER A 330 55.33 -0.26 -26.25
CA SER A 330 55.92 -1.59 -26.07
C SER A 330 54.95 -2.74 -25.78
N CYS A 331 53.65 -2.58 -26.07
CA CYS A 331 52.68 -3.68 -25.97
C CYS A 331 51.63 -3.61 -27.06
N SER A 332 51.16 -4.78 -27.47
CA SER A 332 50.03 -4.96 -28.37
C SER A 332 48.72 -5.10 -27.60
N ILE A 333 47.62 -4.86 -28.29
CA ILE A 333 46.28 -5.04 -27.75
C ILE A 333 45.35 -5.61 -28.81
N GLU A 334 44.30 -6.28 -28.37
CA GLU A 334 43.12 -6.57 -29.19
C GLU A 334 42.00 -5.64 -28.74
N ILE A 335 41.23 -5.06 -29.67
CA ILE A 335 40.17 -4.10 -29.35
C ILE A 335 38.81 -4.67 -29.73
N ASN A 336 37.90 -4.73 -28.76
CA ASN A 336 36.52 -5.08 -29.00
C ASN A 336 35.63 -3.83 -28.84
N PHE A 337 35.06 -3.34 -29.94
CA PHE A 337 34.10 -2.23 -29.95
C PHE A 337 32.63 -2.67 -29.76
N GLY A 338 32.37 -3.98 -29.70
CA GLY A 338 31.04 -4.57 -29.67
C GLY A 338 30.36 -4.59 -31.04
N ASN A 339 31.17 -4.78 -32.09
CA ASN A 339 30.67 -4.91 -33.46
C ASN A 339 29.89 -6.24 -33.65
N ASP A 340 30.32 -7.30 -32.97
CA ASP A 340 29.66 -8.61 -32.95
C ASP A 340 29.55 -9.17 -31.52
N LEU A 341 28.49 -8.79 -30.81
CA LEU A 341 28.28 -9.25 -29.42
C LEU A 341 27.80 -10.70 -29.30
N GLU A 342 27.44 -11.36 -30.41
CA GLU A 342 27.00 -12.76 -30.39
C GLU A 342 28.22 -13.68 -30.34
N ASN A 343 29.22 -13.42 -31.19
CA ASN A 343 30.43 -14.22 -31.26
C ASN A 343 31.56 -13.68 -30.35
N GLU A 344 31.63 -12.36 -30.16
CA GLU A 344 32.66 -11.67 -29.37
C GLU A 344 32.02 -10.80 -28.26
N PRO A 345 31.36 -11.42 -27.27
CA PRO A 345 30.74 -10.67 -26.20
C PRO A 345 31.78 -9.95 -25.34
N PHE A 346 31.41 -8.77 -24.83
CA PHE A 346 32.20 -8.11 -23.80
C PHE A 346 32.33 -9.00 -22.55
N SER A 347 33.49 -8.92 -21.90
CA SER A 347 33.69 -9.46 -20.56
C SER A 347 32.76 -8.77 -19.54
N TYR A 348 32.52 -7.46 -19.69
CA TYR A 348 31.58 -6.71 -18.87
C TYR A 348 30.13 -6.88 -19.33
N ASN A 349 29.25 -7.27 -18.41
CA ASN A 349 27.81 -7.37 -18.71
C ASN A 349 27.15 -5.98 -18.72
N THR A 350 27.09 -5.37 -19.91
CA THR A 350 26.48 -4.06 -20.16
C THR A 350 24.99 -4.01 -19.82
N PHE A 351 24.26 -5.14 -19.93
CA PHE A 351 22.83 -5.24 -19.57
C PHE A 351 22.56 -5.15 -18.06
N LYS A 352 23.59 -5.35 -17.23
CA LYS A 352 23.50 -5.26 -15.77
C LYS A 352 24.08 -3.95 -15.22
N HIS A 353 24.32 -2.95 -16.07
CA HIS A 353 24.83 -1.66 -15.62
C HIS A 353 23.80 -0.91 -14.79
N ASN A 354 24.13 -0.64 -13.52
CA ASN A 354 23.30 0.13 -12.61
C ASN A 354 23.86 1.56 -12.42
N ILE A 355 22.98 2.55 -12.56
CA ILE A 355 23.28 3.99 -12.38
C ILE A 355 23.44 4.31 -10.90
#